data_AF-A0A5C7JSP4-F1
#
_entry.id   AF-A0A5C7JSP4-F1
#
_cell.length_a   1.000
_cell.length_b   1.000
_cell.length_c   1.000
_cell.angle_alpha   90.00
_cell.angle_beta   90.00
_cell.angle_gamma   90.00
#
_symmetry.space_group_name_H-M   'P 1'
#
loop_
_entity.id
_entity.type
_entity.pdbx_description
1 polymer ?
#
loop_
_entity_poly.entity_id
_entity_poly.type
_entity_poly.pdbx_seq_one_letter_code
_entity_poly.pdbx_strand_id
1 'polypeptide(L)'
;MSDYYTHRPYLKKELESMKKNIKTNCLELGTGDGSALIFAEYAKSNKNVTITAYDSDYHWLNKTKETYALENYTFNHTNNWDEFFSQNKFNETYDLVFVDQAPWEARIKSIDTLKDKSKVIILHDFDYFNIGVCDDIYSVNEGSFFHTKYGKDFDLFAYHEQLPPTLIMKNKNL
;
A
#
# COMPACT_ATOMS: atom_id res chain seq x y z
N MET A 1 8.66 11.81 15.77
CA MET A 1 8.03 11.58 14.45
C MET A 1 6.53 11.73 14.63
N SER A 2 5.79 12.19 13.63
CA SER A 2 4.32 12.21 13.70
C SER A 2 3.80 10.78 13.86
N ASP A 3 2.89 10.56 14.81
CA ASP A 3 2.36 9.24 15.16
C ASP A 3 1.65 8.54 13.98
N TYR A 4 1.28 9.28 12.92
CA TYR A 4 0.56 8.75 11.75
C TYR A 4 1.45 8.11 10.66
N TYR A 5 2.78 8.15 10.79
CA TYR A 5 3.71 7.78 9.70
C TYR A 5 4.60 6.58 10.02
N THR A 6 4.11 5.65 10.82
CA THR A 6 4.84 4.45 11.28
C THR A 6 5.19 3.49 10.14
N HIS A 7 4.45 3.50 9.03
CA HIS A 7 4.77 2.71 7.83
C HIS A 7 6.05 3.14 7.11
N ARG A 8 6.53 4.37 7.32
CA ARG A 8 7.61 4.99 6.53
C ARG A 8 8.90 4.15 6.46
N PRO A 9 9.45 3.63 7.58
CA PRO A 9 10.68 2.83 7.52
C PRO A 9 10.51 1.56 6.69
N TYR A 10 9.32 0.97 6.74
CA TYR A 10 8.98 -0.27 6.03
C TYR A 10 8.78 -0.02 4.54
N LEU A 11 8.02 1.02 4.17
CA LEU A 11 7.88 1.44 2.77
C LEU A 11 9.23 1.76 2.13
N LYS A 12 10.07 2.53 2.84
CA LYS A 12 11.42 2.87 2.36
C LYS A 12 12.28 1.62 2.17
N LYS A 13 12.29 0.70 3.14
CA LYS A 13 13.04 -0.56 3.08
C LYS A 13 12.64 -1.40 1.87
N GLU A 14 11.33 -1.56 1.62
CA GLU A 14 10.87 -2.37 0.48
C GLU A 14 11.24 -1.71 -0.86
N LEU A 15 11.07 -0.39 -1.00
CA LEU A 15 11.49 0.35 -2.20
C LEU A 15 13.01 0.26 -2.45
N GLU A 16 13.83 0.38 -1.40
CA GLU A 16 15.29 0.29 -1.49
C GLU A 16 15.77 -1.12 -1.89
N SER A 17 14.99 -2.15 -1.59
CA SER A 17 15.28 -3.53 -1.98
C SER A 17 15.04 -3.81 -3.47
N MET A 18 14.32 -2.93 -4.17
CA MET A 18 14.01 -3.09 -5.59
C MET A 18 15.20 -2.76 -6.50
N LYS A 19 15.27 -3.45 -7.64
CA LYS A 19 16.36 -3.27 -8.62
C LYS A 19 16.17 -1.97 -9.41
N LYS A 20 17.03 -0.97 -9.16
CA LYS A 20 16.97 0.37 -9.79
C LYS A 20 17.10 0.41 -11.33
N ASN A 21 17.64 -0.63 -11.95
CA ASN A 21 17.88 -0.69 -13.41
C ASN A 21 16.81 -1.50 -14.16
N ILE A 22 15.72 -1.86 -13.49
CA ILE A 22 14.60 -2.60 -14.08
C ILE A 22 13.36 -1.73 -13.95
N LYS A 23 12.49 -1.77 -14.96
CA LYS A 23 11.19 -1.11 -14.89
C LYS A 23 10.46 -1.58 -13.63
N THR A 24 10.11 -0.64 -12.78
CA THR A 24 9.42 -0.88 -11.51
C THR A 24 8.06 -0.21 -11.55
N ASN A 25 6.99 -0.93 -11.23
CA ASN A 25 5.65 -0.38 -11.19
C ASN A 25 5.15 -0.36 -9.74
N CYS A 26 4.79 0.81 -9.24
CA CYS A 26 4.21 0.97 -7.91
C CYS A 26 2.80 1.57 -7.97
N LEU A 27 1.95 1.16 -7.04
CA LEU A 27 0.61 1.68 -6.87
C LEU A 27 0.45 2.18 -5.43
N GLU A 28 -0.11 3.37 -5.26
CA GLU A 28 -0.45 3.95 -3.96
C GLU A 28 -1.96 4.20 -3.90
N LEU A 29 -2.60 3.62 -2.91
CA LEU A 29 -4.03 3.75 -2.66
C LEU A 29 -4.22 4.45 -1.31
N GLY A 30 -4.71 5.69 -1.35
CA GLY A 30 -4.68 6.59 -0.20
C GLY A 30 -3.35 7.31 -0.16
N THR A 31 -3.37 8.60 -0.46
CA THR A 31 -2.17 9.42 -0.58
C THR A 31 -2.00 10.32 0.62
N GLY A 32 -0.78 10.77 0.89
CA GLY A 32 -0.54 11.78 1.92
C GLY A 32 0.94 11.99 2.18
N ASP A 33 1.27 12.98 3.01
CA ASP A 33 2.66 13.32 3.33
C ASP A 33 3.48 12.13 3.84
N GLY A 34 2.84 11.14 4.47
CA GLY A 34 3.44 9.90 4.97
C GLY A 34 4.18 9.11 3.89
N SER A 35 3.42 8.62 2.92
CA SER A 35 3.86 7.76 1.82
C SER A 35 4.35 8.56 0.60
N ALA A 36 3.67 9.66 0.26
CA ALA A 36 3.95 10.41 -0.97
C ALA A 36 5.33 11.06 -0.98
N LEU A 37 5.82 11.51 0.18
CA LEU A 37 7.20 11.99 0.31
C LEU A 37 8.22 10.91 -0.09
N ILE A 38 8.04 9.69 0.42
CA ILE A 38 8.95 8.57 0.17
C ILE A 38 8.87 8.13 -1.30
N PHE A 39 7.66 8.03 -1.86
CA PHE A 39 7.48 7.72 -3.27
C PHE A 39 8.09 8.78 -4.18
N ALA A 40 7.93 10.08 -3.86
CA ALA A 40 8.53 11.16 -4.63
C ALA A 40 10.07 11.14 -4.56
N GLU A 41 10.66 10.88 -3.39
CA GLU A 41 12.11 10.71 -3.25
C GLU A 41 12.63 9.51 -4.06
N TYR A 42 11.89 8.39 -4.02
CA TYR A 42 12.22 7.21 -4.81
C TYR A 42 12.11 7.47 -6.32
N ALA A 43 11.02 8.09 -6.78
CA ALA A 43 10.82 8.45 -8.18
C ALA A 43 11.83 9.47 -8.71
N LYS A 44 12.29 10.41 -7.88
CA LYS A 44 13.38 11.34 -8.23
C LYS A 44 14.70 10.60 -8.47
N SER A 45 15.00 9.63 -7.63
CA SER A 45 16.28 8.88 -7.66
C SER A 45 16.27 7.67 -8.60
N ASN A 46 15.11 7.20 -9.04
CA ASN A 46 14.96 6.07 -9.96
C ASN A 46 14.08 6.47 -11.16
N LYS A 47 14.69 6.65 -12.34
CA LYS A 47 13.95 7.00 -13.56
C LYS A 47 13.20 5.85 -14.21
N ASN A 48 13.45 4.61 -13.78
CA ASN A 48 12.77 3.42 -14.29
C ASN A 48 11.54 3.03 -13.47
N VAL A 49 11.18 3.79 -12.43
CA VAL A 49 9.92 3.57 -11.70
C VAL A 49 8.78 4.34 -12.36
N THR A 50 7.59 3.73 -12.40
CA THR A 50 6.31 4.40 -12.60
C THR A 50 5.50 4.22 -11.32
N ILE A 51 5.04 5.32 -10.74
CA ILE A 51 4.20 5.30 -9.54
C ILE A 51 2.87 5.95 -9.90
N THR A 52 1.77 5.25 -9.61
CA THR A 52 0.42 5.79 -9.79
C THR A 52 -0.26 5.85 -8.44
N ALA A 53 -0.76 7.03 -8.08
CA ALA A 53 -1.44 7.30 -6.83
C ALA A 53 -2.93 7.55 -7.05
N TYR A 54 -3.77 7.04 -6.16
CA TYR A 54 -5.21 7.30 -6.14
C TYR A 54 -5.68 7.73 -4.76
N ASP A 55 -6.61 8.69 -4.74
CA ASP A 55 -7.30 9.11 -3.52
C ASP A 55 -8.75 9.50 -3.84
N SER A 56 -9.63 9.32 -2.85
CA SER A 56 -11.04 9.70 -2.96
C SER A 56 -11.33 11.13 -2.52
N ASP A 57 -10.48 11.72 -1.70
CA ASP A 57 -10.60 13.13 -1.31
C ASP A 57 -9.90 14.01 -2.36
N TYR A 58 -10.69 14.70 -3.17
CA TYR A 58 -10.21 15.57 -4.23
C TYR A 58 -9.33 16.72 -3.72
N HIS A 59 -9.68 17.31 -2.58
CA HIS A 59 -8.93 18.44 -2.03
C HIS A 59 -7.59 17.98 -1.47
N TRP A 60 -7.60 16.87 -0.72
CA TRP A 60 -6.40 16.26 -0.19
C TRP A 60 -5.45 15.77 -1.29
N LEU A 61 -5.99 15.11 -2.32
CA LEU A 61 -5.23 14.67 -3.48
C LEU A 61 -4.53 15.84 -4.17
N ASN A 62 -5.24 16.93 -4.44
CA ASN A 62 -4.66 18.08 -5.13
C ASN A 62 -3.53 18.73 -4.31
N LYS A 63 -3.71 18.88 -3.00
CA LYS A 63 -2.66 19.36 -2.11
C LYS A 63 -1.42 18.48 -2.15
N THR A 64 -1.62 17.16 -2.09
CA THR A 64 -0.52 16.17 -2.14
C THR A 64 0.18 16.20 -3.50
N LYS A 65 -0.60 16.24 -4.59
CA LYS A 65 -0.12 16.34 -5.97
C LYS A 65 0.71 17.60 -6.21
N GLU A 66 0.25 18.76 -5.75
CA GLU A 66 1.00 20.04 -5.87
C GLU A 66 2.39 19.95 -5.23
N THR A 67 2.53 19.14 -4.18
CA THR A 67 3.77 18.99 -3.43
C THR A 67 4.70 17.93 -4.03
N TYR A 68 4.15 16.79 -4.49
CA TYR A 68 4.92 15.58 -4.75
C TYR A 68 4.88 15.07 -6.19
N ALA A 69 4.03 15.62 -7.07
CA ALA A 69 3.91 15.15 -8.44
C ALA A 69 5.22 15.25 -9.23
N LEU A 70 5.48 14.22 -10.03
CA LEU A 70 6.63 14.11 -10.93
C LEU A 70 6.16 13.49 -12.24
N GLU A 71 7.00 13.54 -13.28
CA GLU A 71 6.71 12.90 -14.57
C GLU A 71 6.38 11.40 -14.42
N ASN A 72 7.07 10.72 -13.50
CA ASN A 72 6.92 9.29 -13.23
C ASN A 72 6.20 8.99 -11.91
N TYR A 73 5.52 9.98 -11.32
CA TYR A 73 4.67 9.82 -10.15
C TYR A 73 3.39 10.63 -10.32
N THR A 74 2.33 9.95 -10.75
CA THR A 74 1.05 10.57 -11.14
C THR A 74 -0.02 10.38 -10.07
N PHE A 75 -0.93 11.34 -10.00
CA PHE A 75 -2.00 11.41 -8.99
C PHE A 75 -3.35 11.49 -9.67
N ASN A 76 -4.26 10.61 -9.28
CA ASN A 76 -5.54 10.41 -9.93
C ASN A 76 -6.66 10.41 -8.89
N HIS A 77 -7.73 11.16 -9.16
CA HIS A 77 -8.90 11.19 -8.28
C HIS A 77 -9.83 10.03 -8.61
N THR A 78 -10.39 9.43 -7.57
CA THR A 78 -11.53 8.52 -7.70
C THR A 78 -12.71 9.04 -6.89
N ASN A 79 -13.94 8.95 -7.39
CA ASN A 79 -15.11 9.36 -6.62
C ASN A 79 -15.45 8.35 -5.52
N ASN A 80 -15.22 7.07 -5.79
CA ASN A 80 -15.49 5.98 -4.86
C ASN A 80 -14.66 4.74 -5.23
N TRP A 81 -14.28 3.96 -4.23
CA TRP A 81 -13.43 2.79 -4.44
C TRP A 81 -14.14 1.64 -5.15
N ASP A 82 -15.46 1.51 -4.98
CA ASP A 82 -16.20 0.41 -5.59
C ASP A 82 -16.23 0.48 -7.11
N GLU A 83 -16.57 1.66 -7.63
CA GLU A 83 -16.54 2.00 -9.05
C GLU A 83 -15.11 1.91 -9.58
N PHE A 84 -14.13 2.46 -8.85
CA PHE A 84 -12.71 2.37 -9.21
C PHE A 84 -12.29 0.93 -9.49
N PHE A 85 -12.53 0.00 -8.58
CA PHE A 85 -12.18 -1.41 -8.77
C PHE A 85 -13.03 -2.11 -9.83
N SER A 86 -14.26 -1.63 -10.08
CA SER A 86 -15.12 -2.20 -11.14
C SER A 86 -14.66 -1.81 -12.56
N GLN A 87 -14.07 -0.62 -12.70
CA GLN A 87 -13.64 -0.05 -13.99
C GLN A 87 -12.17 -0.34 -14.29
N ASN A 88 -11.32 -0.37 -13.26
CA ASN A 88 -9.89 -0.61 -13.42
C ASN A 88 -9.62 -2.13 -13.46
N LYS A 89 -9.16 -2.60 -14.62
CA LYS A 89 -8.84 -4.03 -14.81
C LYS A 89 -7.48 -4.43 -14.23
N PHE A 90 -6.63 -3.46 -13.87
CA PHE A 90 -5.26 -3.68 -13.40
C PHE A 90 -4.53 -4.71 -14.26
N ASN A 91 -4.33 -4.42 -15.55
CA ASN A 91 -3.78 -5.40 -16.50
C ASN A 91 -2.27 -5.63 -16.34
N GLU A 92 -1.63 -4.85 -15.47
CA GLU A 92 -0.20 -4.89 -15.20
C GLU A 92 0.09 -5.52 -13.84
N THR A 93 1.34 -5.95 -13.66
CA THR A 93 1.86 -6.36 -12.36
C THR A 93 2.55 -5.19 -11.67
N TYR A 94 2.45 -5.16 -10.35
CA TYR A 94 3.03 -4.18 -9.46
C TYR A 94 4.15 -4.83 -8.65
N ASP A 95 5.28 -4.15 -8.56
CA ASP A 95 6.37 -4.54 -7.67
C ASP A 95 6.02 -4.19 -6.21
N LEU A 96 5.24 -3.12 -6.00
CA LEU A 96 4.70 -2.76 -4.69
C LEU A 96 3.36 -2.05 -4.82
N VAL A 97 2.44 -2.43 -3.93
CA VAL A 97 1.19 -1.72 -3.68
C VAL A 97 1.19 -1.22 -2.24
N PHE A 98 0.98 0.07 -2.04
CA PHE A 98 0.76 0.66 -0.74
C PHE A 98 -0.74 0.94 -0.54
N VAL A 99 -1.28 0.54 0.60
CA VAL A 99 -2.71 0.58 0.93
C VAL A 99 -2.90 1.29 2.27
N ASP A 100 -3.46 2.50 2.22
CA ASP A 100 -3.82 3.30 3.39
C ASP A 100 -5.10 4.14 3.16
N GLN A 101 -5.84 3.88 2.08
CA GLN A 101 -7.05 4.65 1.79
C GLN A 101 -8.15 4.44 2.83
N ALA A 102 -9.01 5.46 2.98
CA ALA A 102 -10.30 5.34 3.61
C ALA A 102 -11.39 4.98 2.57
N PRO A 103 -12.47 4.29 2.98
CA PRO A 103 -12.65 3.68 4.30
C PRO A 103 -11.87 2.35 4.40
N TRP A 104 -11.72 1.84 5.62
CA TRP A 104 -11.00 0.60 5.92
C TRP A 104 -11.47 -0.60 5.08
N GLU A 105 -12.77 -0.75 4.79
CA GLU A 105 -13.27 -1.86 3.97
C GLU A 105 -12.67 -1.88 2.55
N ALA A 106 -12.36 -0.70 2.01
CA ALA A 106 -11.72 -0.58 0.70
C ALA A 106 -10.32 -1.21 0.69
N ARG A 107 -9.63 -1.28 1.84
CA ARG A 107 -8.28 -1.85 1.95
C ARG A 107 -8.29 -3.35 1.67
N ILE A 108 -9.28 -4.07 2.19
CA ILE A 108 -9.47 -5.50 1.91
C ILE A 108 -9.79 -5.73 0.44
N LYS A 109 -10.63 -4.87 -0.15
CA LYS A 109 -10.94 -4.95 -1.58
C LYS A 109 -9.70 -4.69 -2.45
N SER A 110 -8.82 -3.77 -2.06
CA SER A 110 -7.52 -3.60 -2.73
C SER A 110 -6.71 -4.88 -2.72
N ILE A 111 -6.53 -5.49 -1.55
CA ILE A 111 -5.73 -6.71 -1.40
C ILE A 111 -6.34 -7.84 -2.22
N ASP A 112 -7.64 -8.08 -2.10
CA ASP A 112 -8.34 -9.13 -2.86
C ASP A 112 -8.21 -8.93 -4.37
N THR A 113 -8.25 -7.68 -4.85
CA THR A 113 -8.16 -7.36 -6.29
C THR A 113 -6.73 -7.49 -6.82
N LEU A 114 -5.73 -7.15 -6.00
CA LEU A 114 -4.35 -6.97 -6.43
C LEU A 114 -3.44 -8.11 -5.99
N LYS A 115 -3.92 -9.07 -5.21
CA LYS A 115 -3.07 -10.11 -4.63
C LYS A 115 -2.27 -10.89 -5.66
N ASP A 116 -2.89 -11.29 -6.77
CA ASP A 116 -2.26 -12.08 -7.83
C ASP A 116 -1.46 -11.21 -8.83
N LYS A 117 -1.38 -9.90 -8.56
CA LYS A 117 -0.75 -8.90 -9.43
C LYS A 117 0.33 -8.11 -8.71
N SER A 118 0.60 -8.40 -7.45
CA SER A 118 1.49 -7.59 -6.62
C SER A 118 2.53 -8.47 -5.95
N LYS A 119 3.81 -8.15 -6.14
CA LYS A 119 4.92 -8.85 -5.45
C LYS A 119 4.93 -8.54 -3.96
N VAL A 120 4.69 -7.29 -3.62
CA VAL A 120 4.60 -6.81 -2.24
C VAL A 120 3.35 -5.95 -2.09
N ILE A 121 2.61 -6.17 -1.01
CA ILE A 121 1.56 -5.26 -0.55
C ILE A 121 1.94 -4.77 0.85
N ILE A 122 1.89 -3.47 1.06
CA ILE A 122 2.03 -2.84 2.37
C ILE A 122 0.67 -2.28 2.77
N LEU A 123 0.13 -2.76 3.89
CA LEU A 123 -1.11 -2.29 4.48
C LEU A 123 -0.78 -1.55 5.77
N HIS A 124 -1.18 -0.29 5.86
CA HIS A 124 -1.09 0.48 7.09
C HIS A 124 -2.36 0.34 7.92
N ASP A 125 -2.22 0.41 9.25
CA ASP A 125 -3.33 0.43 10.22
C ASP A 125 -4.26 -0.78 10.03
N PHE A 126 -3.68 -1.98 10.21
CA PHE A 126 -4.32 -3.27 9.91
C PHE A 126 -5.00 -3.95 11.11
N ASP A 127 -4.71 -3.51 12.34
CA ASP A 127 -5.18 -4.14 13.58
C ASP A 127 -6.70 -4.18 13.68
N TYR A 128 -7.38 -3.21 13.06
CA TYR A 128 -8.84 -3.15 13.08
C TYR A 128 -9.52 -4.42 12.55
N PHE A 129 -8.92 -5.12 11.58
CA PHE A 129 -9.50 -6.34 11.00
C PHE A 129 -9.39 -7.58 11.90
N ASN A 130 -8.55 -7.54 12.93
CA ASN A 130 -8.41 -8.63 13.87
C ASN A 130 -9.37 -8.50 15.08
N ILE A 131 -10.06 -7.36 15.26
CA ILE A 131 -11.00 -7.16 16.36
C ILE A 131 -12.12 -8.20 16.28
N GLY A 132 -12.28 -8.97 17.36
CA GLY A 132 -13.28 -10.04 17.45
C GLY A 132 -12.91 -11.33 16.69
N VAL A 133 -11.73 -11.37 16.06
CA VAL A 133 -11.19 -12.56 15.37
C VAL A 133 -10.16 -13.27 16.25
N CYS A 134 -9.24 -12.53 16.86
CA CYS A 134 -8.23 -13.07 17.77
C CYS A 134 -7.92 -12.12 18.93
N ASP A 135 -7.33 -12.65 20.01
CA ASP A 135 -7.00 -11.88 21.21
C ASP A 135 -5.88 -10.85 20.96
N ASP A 136 -4.87 -11.21 20.17
CA ASP A 136 -3.80 -10.32 19.74
C ASP A 136 -4.16 -9.67 18.40
N ILE A 137 -4.63 -8.42 18.45
CA ILE A 137 -5.06 -7.66 17.26
C ILE A 137 -3.91 -7.33 16.30
N TYR A 138 -2.65 -7.51 16.71
CA TYR A 138 -1.47 -7.30 15.86
C TYR A 138 -0.97 -8.59 15.20
N SER A 139 -1.59 -9.74 15.51
CA SER A 139 -1.14 -11.04 15.02
C SER A 139 -1.38 -11.24 13.53
N VAL A 140 -0.41 -11.87 12.88
CA VAL A 140 -0.49 -12.39 11.49
C VAL A 140 -0.25 -13.91 11.44
N ASN A 141 -0.31 -14.57 12.60
CA ASN A 141 -0.14 -16.01 12.75
C ASN A 141 -1.48 -16.74 12.63
N GLU A 142 -1.43 -18.08 12.68
CA GLU A 142 -2.63 -18.93 12.66
C GLU A 142 -3.68 -18.45 13.67
N GLY A 143 -4.93 -18.34 13.21
CA GLY A 143 -6.04 -17.78 13.98
C GLY A 143 -6.31 -16.29 13.75
N SER A 144 -5.39 -15.53 13.16
CA SER A 144 -5.66 -14.13 12.80
C SER A 144 -6.43 -14.00 11.48
N PHE A 145 -7.06 -12.83 11.25
CA PHE A 145 -7.79 -12.54 10.02
C PHE A 145 -6.88 -12.67 8.80
N PHE A 146 -5.72 -12.02 8.84
CA PHE A 146 -4.79 -12.00 7.71
C PHE A 146 -4.17 -13.35 7.41
N HIS A 147 -3.83 -14.13 8.44
CA HIS A 147 -3.30 -15.48 8.21
C HIS A 147 -4.35 -16.38 7.55
N THR A 148 -5.57 -16.38 8.10
CA THR A 148 -6.66 -17.21 7.60
C THR A 148 -7.01 -16.88 6.15
N LYS A 149 -7.04 -15.59 5.81
CA LYS A 149 -7.43 -15.12 4.48
C LYS A 149 -6.31 -15.17 3.45
N TYR A 150 -5.08 -14.84 3.85
CA TYR A 150 -3.98 -14.55 2.92
C TYR A 150 -2.70 -15.37 3.16
N GLY A 151 -2.60 -16.13 4.25
CA GLY A 151 -1.39 -16.87 4.62
C GLY A 151 -0.95 -17.93 3.60
N LYS A 152 -1.86 -18.38 2.72
CA LYS A 152 -1.54 -19.28 1.60
C LYS A 152 -0.87 -18.56 0.43
N ASP A 153 -1.25 -17.31 0.19
CA ASP A 153 -0.80 -16.51 -0.96
C ASP A 153 0.45 -15.69 -0.62
N PHE A 154 0.63 -15.34 0.66
CA PHE A 154 1.66 -14.42 1.12
C PHE A 154 2.47 -14.94 2.32
N ASP A 155 3.72 -14.49 2.40
CA ASP A 155 4.45 -14.37 3.66
C ASP A 155 4.07 -13.05 4.33
N LEU A 156 3.65 -13.13 5.60
CA LEU A 156 3.08 -12.00 6.35
C LEU A 156 4.05 -11.52 7.43
N PHE A 157 4.29 -10.21 7.47
CA PHE A 157 5.16 -9.57 8.44
C PHE A 157 4.43 -8.39 9.09
N ALA A 158 4.08 -8.54 10.37
CA ALA A 158 3.49 -7.48 11.17
C ALA A 158 4.58 -6.68 11.88
N TYR A 159 4.45 -5.35 11.85
CA TYR A 159 5.27 -4.42 12.60
C TYR A 159 4.37 -3.51 13.41
N HIS A 160 4.52 -3.54 14.73
CA HIS A 160 3.60 -2.90 15.67
C HIS A 160 4.33 -2.34 16.91
N GLU A 161 5.64 -2.17 16.82
CA GLU A 161 6.45 -1.48 17.84
C GLU A 161 6.12 0.02 17.91
N GLN A 162 5.56 0.56 16.83
CA GLN A 162 4.97 1.89 16.75
C GLN A 162 3.55 1.75 16.19
N LEU A 163 2.63 2.58 16.68
CA LEU A 163 1.24 2.61 16.23
C LEU A 163 0.95 3.86 15.40
N PRO A 164 0.16 3.76 14.31
CA PRO A 164 -0.57 2.57 13.84
C PRO A 164 0.34 1.43 13.33
N PRO A 165 -0.11 0.17 13.36
CA PRO A 165 0.72 -0.95 12.94
C PRO A 165 0.81 -1.04 11.40
N THR A 166 1.86 -1.69 10.88
CA THR A 166 2.06 -1.91 9.44
C THR A 166 2.21 -3.39 9.14
N LEU A 167 1.49 -3.87 8.13
CA LEU A 167 1.58 -5.22 7.61
C LEU A 167 2.29 -5.20 6.25
N ILE A 168 3.33 -6.01 6.09
CA ILE A 168 3.93 -6.32 4.79
C ILE A 168 3.50 -7.74 4.38
N MET A 169 2.98 -7.86 3.16
CA MET A 169 2.57 -9.12 2.55
C MET A 169 3.45 -9.35 1.31
N LYS A 170 4.29 -10.40 1.32
CA LYS A 170 5.16 -10.75 0.17
C LYS A 170 4.61 -11.97 -0.54
N ASN A 171 4.32 -11.83 -1.84
CA ASN A 171 3.65 -12.87 -2.62
C ASN A 171 4.58 -14.07 -2.81
N LYS A 172 4.07 -15.28 -2.60
CA LYS A 172 4.82 -16.53 -2.71
C LYS A 172 5.02 -17.00 -4.16
N ASN A 173 4.27 -16.42 -5.10
CA ASN A 173 4.12 -16.90 -6.47
C ASN A 173 4.62 -15.91 -7.54
N LEU A 174 5.17 -14.74 -7.16
CA LEU A 174 5.60 -13.68 -8.09
C LEU A 174 7.07 -13.24 -7.90
#